data_AF-A0A1W9SI51-F1
#
_entry.id   AF-A0A1W9SI51-F1
#
_cell.length_a   1.000
_cell.length_b   1.000
_cell.length_c   1.000
_cell.angle_alpha   90.00
_cell.angle_beta   90.00
_cell.angle_gamma   90.00
#
_symmetry.space_group_name_H-M   'P 1'
#
loop_
_entity.id
_entity.type
_entity.pdbx_description
1 polymer ?
#
loop_
_entity_poly.entity_id
_entity_poly.type
_entity_poly.pdbx_seq_one_letter_code
_entity_poly.pdbx_strand_id
1 'polypeptide(L)'
;MNRKDLHKIVMIVSTELIKEKGYISFVDVFIKLGYLDVKDYELWRMKKIPYLEKAIKVNLGKINFIMKTIRKNSLNGKLKQSWTGYKSWGKGNKIFLRFSNSGEENIEKLYATHFVKQKE
;
A
#
# COMPACT_ATOMS: atom_id res chain seq x y z
N MET A 1 -3.21 9.74 -17.42
CA MET A 1 -2.77 8.34 -17.57
C MET A 1 -3.98 7.43 -17.69
N ASN A 2 -4.07 6.63 -18.76
CA ASN A 2 -5.17 5.68 -18.97
C ASN A 2 -4.96 4.40 -18.13
N ARG A 3 -5.99 3.56 -17.98
CA ARG A 3 -5.94 2.31 -17.19
C ARG A 3 -4.88 1.33 -17.69
N LYS A 4 -4.65 1.24 -19.00
CA LYS A 4 -3.62 0.36 -19.60
C LYS A 4 -2.21 0.80 -19.20
N ASP A 5 -1.94 2.10 -19.26
CA ASP A 5 -0.64 2.67 -18.87
C ASP A 5 -0.42 2.51 -17.36
N LEU A 6 -1.45 2.78 -16.56
CA LEU A 6 -1.42 2.57 -15.11
C LEU A 6 -1.07 1.12 -14.78
N HIS A 7 -1.70 0.16 -15.46
CA HIS A 7 -1.42 -1.26 -15.26
C HIS A 7 0.05 -1.60 -15.55
N LYS A 8 0.60 -1.12 -16.67
CA LYS A 8 2.01 -1.33 -17.02
C LYS A 8 2.96 -0.74 -15.97
N ILE A 9 2.71 0.50 -15.53
CA ILE A 9 3.57 1.17 -14.54
C ILE A 9 3.47 0.47 -13.18
N VAL A 10 2.28 0.05 -12.76
CA VAL A 10 2.10 -0.73 -11.51
C VAL A 10 2.88 -2.04 -11.55
N MET A 11 2.93 -2.73 -12.71
CA MET A 11 3.73 -3.95 -12.88
C MET A 11 5.23 -3.69 -12.76
N ILE A 12 5.72 -2.61 -13.37
CA ILE A 12 7.13 -2.21 -13.30
C ILE A 12 7.50 -1.91 -11.84
N VAL A 13 6.75 -1.02 -11.18
CA VAL A 13 6.97 -0.64 -9.77
C VAL A 13 6.92 -1.85 -8.84
N SER A 14 5.95 -2.76 -9.04
CA SER A 14 5.84 -3.98 -8.24
C SER A 14 7.07 -4.87 -8.38
N THR A 15 7.60 -5.01 -9.60
CA THR A 15 8.80 -5.80 -9.87
C THR A 15 10.04 -5.20 -9.23
N GLU A 16 10.19 -3.87 -9.30
CA GLU A 16 11.27 -3.15 -8.63
C GLU A 16 11.22 -3.33 -7.11
N LEU A 17 10.03 -3.16 -6.50
CA LEU A 17 9.87 -3.34 -5.06
C LEU A 17 10.24 -4.75 -4.57
N ILE A 18 9.88 -5.79 -5.33
CA ILE A 18 10.31 -7.16 -5.03
C ILE A 18 11.84 -7.26 -5.10
N LYS A 19 12.48 -6.69 -6.12
CA LYS A 19 13.94 -6.75 -6.28
C LYS A 19 14.68 -6.00 -5.17
N GLU A 20 14.17 -4.83 -4.78
CA GLU A 20 14.80 -3.95 -3.79
C GLU A 20 14.55 -4.40 -2.35
N LYS A 21 13.31 -4.81 -2.02
CA LYS A 21 12.89 -5.09 -0.64
C LYS A 21 12.55 -6.56 -0.36
N GLY A 22 12.32 -7.35 -1.41
CA GLY A 22 11.82 -8.74 -1.28
C GLY A 22 10.31 -8.86 -1.08
N TYR A 23 9.58 -7.74 -1.04
CA TYR A 23 8.13 -7.70 -0.85
C TYR A 23 7.47 -6.49 -1.52
N ILE A 24 6.15 -6.57 -1.73
CA ILE A 24 5.32 -5.46 -2.20
C ILE A 24 4.39 -5.04 -1.07
N SER A 25 4.39 -3.76 -0.72
CA SER A 25 3.36 -3.13 0.10
C SER A 25 2.60 -2.09 -0.71
N PHE A 26 1.30 -1.90 -0.43
CA PHE A 26 0.51 -0.89 -1.11
C PHE A 26 1.05 0.53 -0.87
N VAL A 27 1.51 0.82 0.34
CA VAL A 27 2.15 2.09 0.70
C VAL A 27 3.36 2.37 -0.19
N ASP A 28 4.27 1.40 -0.32
CA ASP A 28 5.47 1.56 -1.15
C ASP A 28 5.12 1.79 -2.62
N VAL A 29 4.07 1.12 -3.13
CA VAL A 29 3.60 1.35 -4.49
C VAL A 29 3.05 2.76 -4.66
N PHE A 30 2.24 3.25 -3.72
CA PHE A 30 1.73 4.63 -3.80
C PHE A 30 2.86 5.67 -3.71
N ILE A 31 3.91 5.41 -2.93
CA ILE A 31 5.10 6.26 -2.86
C ILE A 31 5.87 6.25 -4.18
N LYS A 32 6.21 5.06 -4.71
CA LYS A 32 6.92 4.93 -6.01
C LYS A 32 6.14 5.54 -7.18
N LEU A 33 4.80 5.47 -7.15
CA LEU A 33 3.95 6.09 -8.16
C LEU A 33 3.81 7.61 -8.01
N GLY A 34 4.34 8.20 -6.94
CA GLY A 34 4.18 9.63 -6.62
C GLY A 34 2.75 10.00 -6.21
N TYR A 35 1.94 9.04 -5.78
CA TYR A 35 0.57 9.27 -5.29
C TYR A 35 0.51 9.48 -3.78
N LEU A 36 1.57 9.16 -3.07
CA LEU A 36 1.75 9.40 -1.66
C LEU A 36 3.16 9.97 -1.46
N ASP A 37 3.27 11.16 -0.89
CA ASP A 37 4.58 11.71 -0.53
C ASP A 37 5.09 11.03 0.73
N VAL A 38 6.42 10.88 0.82
CA VAL A 38 7.07 10.34 2.01
C VAL A 38 6.72 11.17 3.25
N LYS A 39 6.67 12.50 3.10
CA LYS A 39 6.27 13.42 4.18
C LYS A 39 4.85 13.15 4.67
N ASP A 40 3.89 12.96 3.76
CA ASP A 40 2.50 12.68 4.13
C ASP A 40 2.35 11.29 4.76
N TYR A 41 3.12 10.31 4.27
CA TYR A 41 3.22 9.00 4.91
C TYR A 41 3.74 9.13 6.35
N GLU A 42 4.79 9.90 6.60
CA GLU A 42 5.32 10.13 7.95
C GLU A 42 4.30 10.84 8.85
N LEU A 43 3.58 11.85 8.34
CA LEU A 43 2.51 12.53 9.06
C LEU A 43 1.39 11.55 9.44
N TRP A 44 1.00 10.65 8.54
CA TRP A 44 0.08 9.56 8.85
C TRP A 44 0.64 8.62 9.92
N ARG A 45 1.91 8.22 9.83
CA ARG A 45 2.57 7.41 10.87
C ARG A 45 2.59 8.12 12.23
N MET A 46 2.70 9.44 12.25
CA MET A 46 2.67 10.27 13.46
C MET A 46 1.25 10.63 13.95
N LYS A 47 0.19 10.03 13.37
CA LYS A 47 -1.23 10.28 13.73
C LYS A 47 -1.71 11.70 13.42
N LYS A 48 -0.99 12.45 12.57
CA LYS A 48 -1.41 13.78 12.11
C LYS A 48 -2.44 13.69 10.98
N ILE A 49 -2.41 12.60 10.23
CA ILE A 49 -3.43 12.26 9.24
C ILE A 49 -4.27 11.10 9.80
N PRO A 50 -5.61 11.20 9.84
CA PRO A 50 -6.46 10.21 10.48
C PRO A 50 -6.50 8.86 9.74
N TYR A 51 -6.38 8.87 8.41
CA TYR A 51 -6.37 7.65 7.60
C TYR A 51 -5.55 7.85 6.31
N LEU A 52 -4.91 6.77 5.81
CA LEU A 52 -3.96 6.84 4.70
C LEU A 52 -4.57 7.39 3.41
N GLU A 53 -5.81 6.99 3.08
CA GLU A 53 -6.49 7.46 1.85
C GLU A 53 -6.60 8.98 1.78
N LYS A 54 -6.61 9.69 2.92
CA LYS A 54 -6.62 11.17 2.95
C LYS A 54 -5.31 11.78 2.44
N ALA A 55 -4.20 11.06 2.61
CA ALA A 55 -2.88 11.49 2.16
C ALA A 55 -2.64 11.16 0.68
N ILE A 56 -3.41 10.24 0.11
CA ILE A 56 -3.22 9.80 -1.28
C ILE A 56 -3.83 10.83 -2.23
N LYS A 57 -3.02 11.30 -3.19
CA LYS A 57 -3.36 12.39 -4.13
C LYS A 57 -4.26 11.97 -5.30
N VAL A 58 -4.87 10.80 -5.24
CA VAL A 58 -5.71 10.25 -6.32
C VAL A 58 -7.06 9.77 -5.77
N ASN A 59 -8.06 9.70 -6.65
CA ASN A 59 -9.40 9.25 -6.25
C ASN A 59 -9.44 7.75 -5.86
N LEU A 60 -10.45 7.39 -5.05
CA LEU A 60 -10.69 6.02 -4.59
C LEU A 60 -10.81 5.01 -5.73
N GLY A 61 -11.36 5.41 -6.89
CA GLY A 61 -11.47 4.53 -8.05
C GLY A 61 -10.10 4.08 -8.58
N LYS A 62 -9.12 4.98 -8.61
CA LYS A 62 -7.75 4.70 -9.04
C LYS A 62 -6.98 3.90 -7.99
N ILE A 63 -7.17 4.21 -6.72
CA ILE A 63 -6.63 3.44 -5.58
C ILE A 63 -7.11 1.98 -5.67
N ASN A 64 -8.42 1.77 -5.75
CA ASN A 64 -9.02 0.45 -5.86
C ASN A 64 -8.53 -0.33 -7.09
N PHE A 65 -8.35 0.36 -8.22
CA PHE A 65 -7.79 -0.26 -9.43
C PHE A 65 -6.36 -0.77 -9.19
N ILE A 66 -5.49 0.08 -8.64
CA ILE A 66 -4.10 -0.29 -8.32
C ILE A 66 -4.06 -1.48 -7.37
N MET A 67 -4.86 -1.43 -6.31
CA MET A 67 -4.88 -2.49 -5.30
C MET A 67 -5.32 -3.84 -5.90
N LYS A 68 -6.37 -3.84 -6.72
CA LYS A 68 -6.84 -5.03 -7.44
C LYS A 68 -5.79 -5.58 -8.40
N THR A 69 -5.10 -4.70 -9.14
CA THR A 69 -4.04 -5.08 -10.07
C THR A 69 -2.88 -5.77 -9.33
N ILE A 70 -2.34 -5.15 -8.28
CA ILE A 70 -1.23 -5.73 -7.49
C ILE A 70 -1.65 -7.07 -6.91
N ARG A 71 -2.84 -7.17 -6.31
CA ARG A 71 -3.32 -8.42 -5.71
C ARG A 71 -3.42 -9.53 -6.74
N LYS A 72 -4.05 -9.28 -7.89
CA LYS A 72 -4.18 -10.27 -8.98
C LYS A 72 -2.80 -10.74 -9.47
N ASN A 73 -1.88 -9.81 -9.69
CA ASN A 73 -0.55 -10.13 -10.19
C ASN A 73 0.30 -10.87 -9.15
N SER A 74 0.19 -10.50 -7.89
CA SER A 74 0.91 -11.14 -6.79
C SER A 74 0.46 -12.58 -6.59
N LEU A 75 -0.85 -12.84 -6.69
CA LEU A 75 -1.40 -14.20 -6.65
C LEU A 75 -0.93 -15.03 -7.86
N ASN A 76 -0.96 -14.46 -9.06
CA ASN A 76 -0.45 -15.12 -10.26
C ASN A 76 1.05 -15.42 -10.17
N GLY A 77 1.82 -14.52 -9.55
CA GLY A 77 3.25 -14.68 -9.27
C GLY A 77 3.57 -15.55 -8.06
N LYS A 78 2.57 -16.25 -7.49
CA LYS A 78 2.71 -17.15 -6.32
C LYS A 78 3.35 -16.47 -5.09
N LEU A 79 3.18 -15.16 -4.93
CA LEU A 79 3.66 -14.44 -3.76
C LEU A 79 2.82 -14.78 -2.54
N LYS A 80 3.47 -14.87 -1.37
CA LYS A 80 2.77 -15.15 -0.11
C LYS A 80 2.15 -13.87 0.42
N GLN A 81 0.87 -13.92 0.76
CA GLN A 81 0.20 -12.85 1.50
C GLN A 81 0.66 -12.90 2.96
N SER A 82 1.14 -11.78 3.47
CA SER A 82 1.56 -11.61 4.85
C SER A 82 0.90 -10.36 5.42
N TRP A 83 0.07 -10.53 6.44
CA TRP A 83 -0.57 -9.40 7.10
C TRP A 83 0.46 -8.63 7.94
N THR A 84 0.50 -7.31 7.77
CA THR A 84 1.40 -6.42 8.50
C THR A 84 0.61 -5.33 9.20
N GLY A 85 0.62 -5.33 10.54
CA GLY A 85 -0.03 -4.29 11.33
C GLY A 85 0.76 -2.97 11.32
N TYR A 86 0.14 -1.89 10.84
CA TYR A 86 0.74 -0.56 10.86
C TYR A 86 0.44 0.14 12.18
N LYS A 87 1.45 0.23 13.06
CA LYS A 87 1.36 0.97 14.32
C LYS A 87 1.90 2.39 14.17
N SER A 88 1.30 3.34 14.88
CA SER A 88 1.77 4.72 14.92
C SER A 88 3.21 4.84 15.44
N TRP A 89 3.93 5.82 14.95
CA TRP A 89 5.25 6.24 15.41
C TRP A 89 5.15 7.33 16.49
N GLY A 90 6.29 7.67 17.09
CA GLY A 90 6.42 8.72 18.10
C GLY A 90 6.37 8.21 19.55
N LYS A 91 6.38 9.15 20.48
CA LYS A 91 6.30 8.89 21.93
C LYS A 91 4.84 8.66 22.36
N GLY A 92 4.64 7.76 23.31
CA GLY A 92 3.34 7.40 23.89
C GLY A 92 2.75 6.10 23.34
N ASN A 93 1.48 5.85 23.66
CA ASN A 93 0.79 4.62 23.29
C ASN A 93 0.70 4.47 21.76
N LYS A 94 1.20 3.33 21.27
CA LYS A 94 1.15 2.98 19.84
C LYS A 94 -0.23 2.43 19.50
N ILE A 95 -0.95 3.14 18.64
CA ILE A 95 -2.26 2.71 18.14
C ILE A 95 -2.12 2.11 16.75
N PHE A 96 -3.06 1.26 16.37
CA PHE A 96 -3.18 0.83 14.97
C PHE A 96 -3.67 2.01 14.12
N LEU A 97 -2.99 2.24 13.01
CA LEU A 97 -3.35 3.27 12.05
C LEU A 97 -4.45 2.75 11.13
N ARG A 98 -5.34 3.66 10.73
CA ARG A 98 -6.39 3.37 9.76
C ARG A 98 -5.93 3.69 8.35
N PHE A 99 -6.30 2.88 7.38
CA PHE A 99 -6.01 3.11 5.96
C PHE A 99 -7.15 3.84 5.27
N SER A 100 -8.38 3.35 5.45
CA SER A 100 -9.55 3.84 4.74
C SER A 100 -10.40 4.80 5.56
N ASN A 101 -11.24 5.57 4.88
CA ASN A 101 -12.20 6.43 5.58
C ASN A 101 -13.26 5.61 6.35
N SER A 102 -13.75 4.49 5.76
CA SER A 102 -14.78 3.66 6.39
C SER A 102 -14.26 2.88 7.59
N GLY A 103 -12.97 2.51 7.59
CA GLY A 103 -12.38 1.69 8.65
C GLY A 103 -12.90 0.25 8.67
N GLU A 104 -13.50 -0.21 7.57
CA GLU A 104 -14.00 -1.58 7.44
C GLU A 104 -12.85 -2.58 7.53
N GLU A 105 -12.98 -3.57 8.43
CA GLU A 105 -11.91 -4.51 8.74
C GLU A 105 -11.34 -5.22 7.49
N ASN A 106 -12.21 -5.55 6.54
CA ASN A 106 -11.79 -6.17 5.28
C ASN A 106 -10.90 -5.25 4.44
N ILE A 107 -11.23 -3.96 4.35
CA ILE A 107 -10.43 -2.97 3.62
C ILE A 107 -9.10 -2.75 4.34
N GLU A 108 -9.14 -2.61 5.67
CA GLU A 108 -7.94 -2.43 6.49
C GLU A 108 -6.98 -3.62 6.35
N LYS A 109 -7.51 -4.85 6.39
CA LYS A 109 -6.72 -6.08 6.16
C LYS A 109 -6.09 -6.11 4.77
N LEU A 110 -6.82 -5.66 3.74
CA LEU A 110 -6.28 -5.59 2.38
C LEU A 110 -5.09 -4.62 2.31
N TYR A 111 -5.23 -3.40 2.80
CA TYR A 111 -4.12 -2.43 2.82
C TYR A 111 -2.92 -2.92 3.66
N ALA A 112 -3.19 -3.60 4.77
CA ALA A 112 -2.18 -4.17 5.64
C ALA A 112 -1.46 -5.39 5.04
N THR A 113 -1.98 -5.99 3.96
CA THR A 113 -1.39 -7.19 3.36
C THR A 113 -0.19 -6.84 2.48
N HIS A 114 0.95 -7.42 2.82
CA HIS A 114 2.17 -7.38 2.00
C HIS A 114 2.26 -8.67 1.19
N PHE A 115 2.83 -8.58 0.00
CA PHE A 115 3.10 -9.74 -0.85
C PHE A 115 4.59 -10.01 -0.84
N VAL A 116 5.01 -11.05 -0.12
CA VAL A 116 6.42 -11.39 0.07
C VAL A 116 6.84 -12.48 -0.92
N LYS A 117 8.06 -12.36 -1.45
CA LYS A 117 8.68 -13.47 -2.19
C LYS A 117 8.93 -14.59 -1.21
N GLN A 118 8.49 -15.81 -1.51
CA GLN A 118 8.92 -16.97 -0.74
C GLN A 118 10.43 -17.14 -0.96
N LYS A 119 11.20 -17.09 0.13
CA LYS A 119 12.57 -17.62 0.09
C LYS A 119 12.44 -19.14 0.00
N GLU A 120 13.03 -19.71 -1.04
CA GLU A 120 13.33 -21.14 -1.11
C GLU A 120 14.25 -21.54 0.05
#